data_AF-A0A5B0MSE0-F1
#
_entry.id   AF-A0A5B0MSE0-F1
#
_cell.length_a   1.000
_cell.length_b   1.000
_cell.length_c   1.000
_cell.angle_alpha   90.00
_cell.angle_beta   90.00
_cell.angle_gamma   90.00
#
_symmetry.space_group_name_H-M   'P 1'
#
loop_
_entity.id
_entity.type
_entity.pdbx_description
1 polymer ?
#
loop_
_entity_poly.entity_id
_entity_poly.type
_entity_poly.pdbx_seq_one_letter_code
_entity_poly.pdbx_strand_id
1 'polypeptide(L)'
;MTSHDEELSRNMDRITQLQDGIDNLVTIMYSTLSFLSRNANFKQLNPDIPITQAIPHPEGTIPPHESFNQNCEELVQDFLRKAKQIQYLISILPPHHNQQKPTKTTTTTAATTEEEQEQEEDEDDSEEFERLQADLQLAQQEYDRALSEAGQQAPRLFSS
;
A
#
# COMPACT_ATOMS: atom_id res chain seq x y z
N MET A 1 -3.43 -10.85 27.87
CA MET A 1 -3.51 -10.00 26.66
C MET A 1 -2.09 -9.55 26.38
N THR A 2 -1.49 -10.11 25.34
CA THR A 2 -0.04 -10.19 25.17
C THR A 2 0.46 -8.96 24.41
N SER A 3 1.64 -8.46 24.76
CA SER A 3 2.31 -7.26 24.19
C SER A 3 2.34 -7.19 22.66
N HIS A 4 2.10 -8.30 21.97
CA HIS A 4 2.04 -8.41 20.51
C HIS A 4 0.78 -7.77 19.91
N ASP A 5 -0.35 -7.88 20.60
CA ASP A 5 -1.63 -7.31 20.18
C ASP A 5 -1.59 -5.76 20.22
N GLU A 6 -0.97 -5.20 21.28
CA GLU A 6 -0.70 -3.76 21.40
C GLU A 6 0.23 -3.24 20.28
N GLU A 7 1.20 -4.03 19.84
CA GLU A 7 2.13 -3.66 18.78
C GLU A 7 1.45 -3.66 17.40
N LEU A 8 0.63 -4.67 17.10
CA LEU A 8 -0.18 -4.71 15.87
C LEU A 8 -1.19 -3.55 15.79
N SER A 9 -1.86 -3.25 16.90
CA SER A 9 -2.78 -2.12 17.02
C SER A 9 -2.06 -0.78 16.79
N ARG A 10 -0.88 -0.60 17.40
CA ARG A 10 -0.05 0.60 17.20
C ARG A 10 0.46 0.74 15.76
N ASN A 11 0.73 -0.37 15.09
CA ASN A 11 1.17 -0.39 13.70
C ASN A 11 0.03 -0.01 12.75
N MET A 12 -1.18 -0.54 12.98
CA MET A 12 -2.37 -0.15 12.25
C MET A 12 -2.72 1.33 12.45
N ASP A 13 -2.60 1.85 13.67
CA ASP A 13 -2.81 3.27 13.96
C ASP A 13 -1.84 4.17 13.15
N ARG A 14 -0.56 3.79 13.04
CA ARG A 14 0.42 4.52 12.22
C ARG A 14 0.12 4.48 10.72
N ILE A 15 -0.37 3.36 10.22
CA ILE A 15 -0.76 3.22 8.81
C ILE A 15 -1.96 4.11 8.51
N THR A 16 -2.97 4.12 9.37
CA THR A 16 -4.14 5.02 9.25
C THR A 16 -3.71 6.48 9.28
N GLN A 17 -2.83 6.87 10.21
CA GLN A 17 -2.30 8.23 10.29
C GLN A 17 -1.54 8.65 9.02
N LEU A 18 -0.79 7.73 8.41
CA LEU A 18 -0.11 7.98 7.15
C LEU A 18 -1.10 8.19 6.01
N GLN A 19 -2.13 7.34 5.92
CA GLN A 19 -3.18 7.45 4.92
C GLN A 19 -3.88 8.81 5.03
N ASP A 20 -4.33 9.18 6.24
CA ASP A 20 -4.94 10.49 6.49
C ASP A 20 -3.99 11.65 6.14
N GLY A 21 -2.68 11.48 6.41
CA GLY A 21 -1.65 12.44 6.03
C GLY A 21 -1.57 12.65 4.52
N ILE A 22 -1.61 11.57 3.74
CA ILE A 22 -1.58 11.59 2.27
C ILE A 22 -2.85 12.23 1.72
N ASP A 23 -4.03 11.85 2.21
CA ASP A 23 -5.31 12.41 1.77
C ASP A 23 -5.38 13.93 2.02
N ASN A 24 -4.87 14.37 3.18
CA ASN A 24 -4.73 15.79 3.49
C ASN A 24 -3.75 16.50 2.54
N LEU A 25 -2.62 15.87 2.20
CA LEU A 25 -1.65 16.46 1.25
C LEU A 25 -2.29 16.67 -0.13
N VAL A 26 -3.02 15.68 -0.64
CA VAL A 26 -3.72 15.77 -1.93
C VAL A 26 -4.78 16.87 -1.89
N THR A 27 -5.51 17.00 -0.78
CA THR A 27 -6.51 18.06 -0.57
C THR A 27 -5.86 19.46 -0.64
N ILE A 28 -4.69 19.64 -0.01
CA ILE A 28 -3.94 20.90 -0.06
C ILE A 28 -3.46 21.19 -1.49
N MET A 29 -2.98 20.18 -2.22
CA MET A 29 -2.55 20.34 -3.61
C MET A 29 -3.69 20.82 -4.51
N TYR A 30 -4.86 20.16 -4.42
CA TYR A 30 -6.03 20.56 -5.19
C TYR A 30 -6.48 21.98 -4.83
N SER A 31 -6.54 22.32 -3.55
CA SER A 31 -6.92 23.64 -3.07
C SER A 31 -5.96 24.73 -3.56
N THR A 32 -4.66 24.44 -3.55
CA THR A 32 -3.61 25.33 -4.06
C THR A 32 -3.77 25.57 -5.56
N LEU A 33 -3.97 24.52 -6.36
CA LEU A 33 -4.18 24.65 -7.80
C LEU A 33 -5.47 25.42 -8.13
N SER A 34 -6.55 25.17 -7.39
CA SER A 34 -7.82 25.88 -7.53
C SER A 34 -7.67 27.36 -7.20
N PHE A 35 -6.95 27.69 -6.12
CA PHE A 35 -6.65 29.06 -5.73
C PHE A 35 -5.82 29.78 -6.79
N LEU A 36 -4.72 29.17 -7.25
CA LEU A 36 -3.85 29.75 -8.28
C LEU A 36 -4.60 29.93 -9.61
N SER A 37 -5.35 28.94 -10.06
CA SER A 37 -6.11 29.01 -11.31
C SER A 37 -7.13 30.15 -11.32
N ARG A 38 -7.77 30.42 -10.18
CA ARG A 38 -8.78 31.48 -10.06
C ARG A 38 -8.20 32.87 -9.85
N ASN A 39 -7.01 32.98 -9.27
CA ASN A 39 -6.42 34.26 -8.85
C ASN A 39 -5.14 34.65 -9.62
N ALA A 40 -4.64 33.80 -10.53
CA ALA A 40 -3.47 34.11 -11.34
C ALA A 40 -3.78 35.27 -12.29
N ASN A 41 -3.18 36.42 -12.01
CA ASN A 41 -3.37 37.63 -12.80
C ASN A 41 -2.54 37.59 -14.09
N PHE A 42 -3.01 38.25 -15.15
CA PHE A 42 -2.27 38.33 -16.40
C PHE A 42 -1.10 39.30 -16.24
N LYS A 43 0.13 38.82 -16.52
CA LYS A 43 1.31 39.67 -16.56
C LYS A 43 1.37 40.41 -17.90
N GLN A 44 1.33 41.74 -17.87
CA GLN A 44 1.49 42.55 -19.07
C GLN A 44 2.93 42.39 -19.59
N LEU A 45 3.07 41.88 -20.82
CA LEU A 45 4.38 41.68 -21.47
C LEU A 45 4.81 42.90 -22.31
N ASN A 46 3.85 43.68 -22.81
CA ASN A 46 4.11 44.90 -23.56
C ASN A 46 3.27 46.06 -22.98
N PRO A 47 3.88 47.16 -22.51
CA PRO A 47 3.16 48.31 -21.96
C PRO A 47 2.23 49.00 -22.97
N ASP A 48 2.50 48.88 -24.27
CA ASP A 48 1.69 49.53 -25.33
C ASP A 48 0.40 48.76 -25.67
N ILE A 49 0.24 47.53 -25.16
CA ILE A 49 -0.94 46.70 -25.40
C ILE A 49 -1.68 46.51 -24.06
N PRO A 50 -2.86 47.12 -23.88
CA PRO A 50 -3.65 46.94 -22.66
C PRO A 50 -4.14 45.48 -22.57
N ILE A 51 -4.21 44.95 -21.34
CA ILE A 51 -4.75 43.61 -21.09
C ILE A 51 -6.24 43.62 -21.44
N THR A 52 -6.64 42.88 -22.47
CA THR A 52 -8.02 42.87 -23.01
C THR A 52 -8.94 41.83 -22.37
N GLN A 53 -8.38 40.92 -21.57
CA GLN A 53 -9.15 39.89 -20.87
C GLN A 53 -8.68 39.81 -19.42
N ALA A 54 -9.61 40.03 -18.49
CA ALA A 54 -9.44 39.70 -17.08
C ALA A 54 -10.23 38.42 -16.82
N ILE A 55 -9.71 37.55 -15.93
CA ILE A 55 -10.48 36.40 -15.45
C ILE A 55 -11.75 36.96 -14.77
N PRO A 56 -12.96 36.50 -15.11
CA PRO A 56 -14.18 36.95 -14.46
C PRO A 56 -14.12 36.57 -12.98
N HIS A 57 -13.81 37.55 -12.12
CA HIS A 57 -13.89 37.38 -10.69
C HIS A 57 -15.32 37.73 -10.26
N PRO A 58 -15.93 36.95 -9.34
CA PRO A 58 -17.11 37.44 -8.64
C PRO A 58 -16.77 38.77 -7.96
N GLU A 59 -17.68 39.73 -8.06
CA GLU A 59 -17.50 41.11 -7.62
C GLU A 59 -17.01 41.16 -6.16
N GLY A 60 -15.81 41.71 -5.94
CA GLY A 60 -15.25 41.94 -4.59
C GLY A 60 -14.23 40.92 -4.07
N THR A 61 -13.80 39.92 -4.85
CA THR A 61 -12.90 38.84 -4.35
C THR A 61 -11.45 38.91 -4.82
N ILE A 62 -10.98 39.99 -5.44
CA ILE A 62 -9.58 40.09 -5.88
C ILE A 62 -8.72 40.47 -4.67
N PRO A 63 -7.94 39.55 -4.07
CA PRO A 63 -6.97 39.93 -3.04
C PRO A 63 -5.94 40.90 -3.64
N PRO A 64 -5.54 41.97 -2.93
CA PRO A 64 -4.38 42.76 -3.29
C PRO A 64 -3.19 41.88 -3.68
N HIS A 65 -2.34 42.32 -4.62
CA HIS A 65 -1.19 41.52 -5.07
C HIS A 65 -0.26 41.11 -3.91
N GLU A 66 -0.19 41.93 -2.86
CA GLU A 66 0.53 41.63 -1.63
C GLU A 66 -0.08 40.46 -0.84
N SER A 67 -1.42 40.41 -0.71
CA SER A 67 -2.08 39.29 -0.04
C SER A 67 -2.13 38.02 -0.89
N PHE A 68 -2.12 38.12 -2.23
CA PHE A 68 -1.96 36.93 -3.08
C PHE A 68 -0.62 36.24 -2.85
N ASN A 69 0.48 37.00 -2.84
CA ASN A 69 1.81 36.45 -2.59
C ASN A 69 1.92 35.85 -1.18
N GLN A 70 1.36 36.53 -0.18
CA GLN A 70 1.36 36.04 1.19
C GLN A 70 0.54 34.74 1.35
N ASN A 71 -0.62 34.66 0.71
CA ASN A 71 -1.43 33.42 0.68
C ASN A 71 -0.67 32.29 -0.04
N CYS A 72 0.06 32.58 -1.12
CA CYS A 72 0.89 31.58 -1.79
C CYS A 72 2.02 31.08 -0.88
N GLU A 73 2.67 31.97 -0.14
CA GLU A 73 3.73 31.60 0.80
C GLU A 73 3.20 30.69 1.91
N GLU A 74 2.03 31.01 2.48
CA GLU A 74 1.35 30.18 3.48
C GLU A 74 1.03 28.78 2.92
N LEU A 75 0.44 28.71 1.72
CA LEU A 75 0.13 27.43 1.06
C LEU A 75 1.39 26.57 0.83
N VAL A 76 2.50 27.18 0.41
CA VAL A 76 3.77 26.48 0.22
C VAL A 76 4.35 26.00 1.56
N GLN A 77 4.27 26.82 2.61
CA GLN A 77 4.73 26.43 3.94
C GLN A 77 3.93 25.24 4.48
N ASP A 78 2.61 25.25 4.33
CA ASP A 78 1.74 24.16 4.75
C ASP A 78 1.99 22.88 3.95
N PHE A 79 2.17 23.00 2.64
CA PHE A 79 2.54 21.89 1.77
C PHE A 79 3.87 21.24 2.22
N LEU A 80 4.91 22.04 2.45
CA LEU A 80 6.22 21.56 2.91
C LEU A 80 6.14 20.93 4.30
N ARG A 81 5.36 21.51 5.22
CA ARG A 81 5.15 20.96 6.56
C ARG A 81 4.50 19.59 6.48
N LYS A 82 3.47 19.43 5.65
CA LYS A 82 2.76 18.15 5.47
C LYS A 82 3.62 17.10 4.79
N ALA A 83 4.40 17.47 3.78
CA ALA A 83 5.35 16.57 3.14
C ALA A 83 6.40 16.03 4.13
N LYS A 84 6.95 16.89 5.02
CA LYS A 84 7.87 16.46 6.08
C LYS A 84 7.20 15.57 7.12
N GLN A 85 5.94 15.85 7.48
CA GLN A 85 5.17 14.99 8.40
C GLN A 85 5.00 13.59 7.81
N ILE A 86 4.63 13.48 6.54
CA ILE A 86 4.51 12.20 5.83
C ILE A 86 5.86 11.48 5.77
N GLN A 87 6.94 12.19 5.45
CA GLN A 87 8.28 11.60 5.43
C GLN A 87 8.66 11.01 6.81
N TYR A 88 8.34 11.72 7.89
CA TYR A 88 8.54 11.22 9.24
C TYR A 88 7.66 10.00 9.53
N LEU A 89 6.37 10.04 9.17
CA LEU A 89 5.45 8.91 9.34
C LEU A 89 5.96 7.65 8.63
N ILE A 90 6.46 7.79 7.40
CA ILE A 90 7.08 6.68 6.65
C ILE A 90 8.31 6.15 7.39
N SER A 91 9.14 7.03 7.96
CA SER A 91 10.35 6.61 8.68
C SER A 91 10.07 5.82 9.97
N ILE A 92 8.91 6.03 10.59
CA ILE A 92 8.48 5.31 11.80
C ILE A 92 7.56 4.13 11.47
N LEU A 93 7.27 3.86 10.20
CA LEU A 93 6.53 2.67 9.82
C LEU A 93 7.35 1.43 10.24
N PRO A 94 6.68 0.40 10.76
CA PRO A 94 7.33 -0.87 11.01
C PRO A 94 7.88 -1.42 9.68
N PRO A 95 9.08 -2.03 9.68
CA PRO A 95 9.57 -2.71 8.49
C PRO A 95 8.57 -3.80 8.08
N HIS A 96 8.19 -3.82 6.81
CA HIS A 96 7.32 -4.87 6.26
C HIS A 96 8.02 -6.23 6.47
N HIS A 97 7.46 -7.09 7.33
CA HIS A 97 7.89 -8.48 7.47
C HIS A 97 7.45 -9.28 6.23
N ASN A 98 8.04 -8.97 5.07
CA ASN A 98 7.95 -9.79 3.86
C ASN A 98 8.97 -10.94 3.92
N GLN A 99 8.99 -11.64 5.05
CA GLN A 99 9.55 -12.98 5.13
C GLN A 99 8.38 -13.85 5.57
N GLN A 100 7.63 -14.34 4.59
CA GLN A 100 6.58 -15.33 4.81
C GLN A 100 7.18 -16.53 5.57
N LYS A 101 6.99 -16.55 6.88
CA LYS A 101 6.56 -17.76 7.58
C LYS A 101 5.13 -17.50 8.02
N PRO A 102 4.19 -18.42 7.76
CA PRO A 102 2.81 -18.24 8.19
C PRO A 102 2.78 -18.22 9.72
N THR A 103 2.75 -17.02 10.30
CA THR A 103 2.44 -16.83 11.71
C THR A 103 0.94 -17.03 11.84
N LYS A 104 0.53 -18.28 12.09
CA LYS A 104 -0.69 -18.57 12.82
C LYS A 104 -0.66 -17.71 14.09
N THR A 105 -1.62 -16.83 14.28
CA THR A 105 -2.29 -16.60 15.57
C THR A 105 -3.40 -15.54 15.43
N THR A 106 -4.63 -16.03 15.59
CA THR A 106 -5.70 -15.44 16.41
C THR A 106 -6.30 -14.10 15.99
N THR A 107 -7.44 -14.17 15.29
CA THR A 107 -8.53 -13.21 15.49
C THR A 107 -9.82 -13.99 15.69
N THR A 108 -9.95 -14.62 16.85
CA THR A 108 -11.23 -15.16 17.33
C THR A 108 -11.99 -14.01 17.99
N THR A 109 -12.93 -13.42 17.28
CA THR A 109 -14.04 -12.71 17.92
C THR A 109 -15.31 -12.83 17.07
N ALA A 110 -15.92 -14.03 17.05
CA ALA A 110 -17.38 -14.22 17.00
C ALA A 110 -17.76 -15.70 16.77
N ALA A 111 -17.49 -16.64 17.69
CA ALA A 111 -18.02 -18.01 17.52
C ALA A 111 -18.07 -18.82 18.82
N THR A 112 -18.80 -18.36 19.84
CA THR A 112 -19.07 -19.17 21.06
C THR A 112 -20.04 -20.36 20.82
N THR A 113 -20.13 -20.93 19.61
CA THR A 113 -21.05 -22.06 19.34
C THR A 113 -20.56 -23.03 18.24
N GLU A 114 -19.45 -22.78 17.55
CA GLU A 114 -19.02 -23.57 16.37
C GLU A 114 -17.78 -24.47 16.63
N GLU A 115 -17.21 -24.42 17.85
CA GLU A 115 -15.91 -25.03 18.21
C GLU A 115 -15.85 -26.57 18.15
N GLU A 116 -16.98 -27.29 18.03
CA GLU A 116 -16.98 -28.75 17.84
C GLU A 116 -17.01 -29.18 16.37
N GLN A 117 -17.44 -28.31 15.44
CA GLN A 117 -17.50 -28.65 14.00
C GLN A 117 -16.25 -28.19 13.24
N GLU A 118 -15.65 -27.06 13.61
CA GLU A 118 -14.43 -26.56 12.96
C GLU A 118 -13.16 -27.35 13.36
N GLN A 119 -13.13 -28.00 14.53
CA GLN A 119 -12.00 -28.88 14.89
C GLN A 119 -11.92 -30.13 14.01
N GLU A 120 -13.06 -30.69 13.59
CA GLU A 120 -13.09 -31.82 12.65
C GLU A 120 -12.68 -31.36 11.25
N GLU A 121 -13.12 -30.18 10.79
CA GLU A 121 -12.74 -29.64 9.47
C GLU A 121 -11.26 -29.21 9.40
N ASP A 122 -10.70 -28.60 10.45
CA ASP A 122 -9.27 -28.24 10.51
C ASP A 122 -8.34 -29.47 10.59
N GLU A 123 -8.76 -30.54 11.30
CA GLU A 123 -8.04 -31.81 11.29
C GLU A 123 -8.10 -32.47 9.91
N ASP A 124 -9.28 -32.51 9.27
CA ASP A 124 -9.46 -33.13 7.94
C ASP A 124 -8.68 -32.37 6.85
N ASP A 125 -8.66 -31.03 6.86
CA ASP A 125 -7.85 -30.20 5.96
C ASP A 125 -6.34 -30.45 6.15
N SER A 126 -5.90 -30.65 7.39
CA SER A 126 -4.49 -30.94 7.69
C SER A 126 -4.09 -32.35 7.24
N GLU A 127 -4.98 -33.33 7.42
CA GLU A 127 -4.78 -34.70 6.94
C GLU A 127 -4.82 -34.78 5.41
N GLU A 128 -5.74 -34.07 4.75
CA GLU A 128 -5.83 -34.02 3.29
C GLU A 128 -4.57 -33.39 2.69
N PHE A 129 -4.06 -32.31 3.29
CA PHE A 129 -2.82 -31.68 2.86
C PHE A 129 -1.60 -32.61 3.03
N GLU A 130 -1.52 -33.36 4.14
CA GLU A 130 -0.44 -34.33 4.38
C GLU A 130 -0.51 -35.50 3.37
N ARG A 131 -1.70 -35.98 3.04
CA ARG A 131 -1.93 -36.99 1.99
C ARG A 131 -1.49 -36.48 0.62
N LEU A 132 -1.87 -35.26 0.26
CA LEU A 132 -1.49 -34.65 -1.02
C LEU A 132 0.04 -34.46 -1.11
N GLN A 133 0.68 -34.10 -0.01
CA GLN A 133 2.13 -33.98 0.06
C GLN A 133 2.83 -35.35 -0.12
N ALA A 134 2.28 -36.41 0.48
CA ALA A 134 2.78 -37.76 0.31
C ALA A 134 2.63 -38.25 -1.14
N ASP A 135 1.48 -37.99 -1.77
CA ASP A 135 1.23 -38.35 -3.18
C ASP A 135 2.19 -37.63 -4.13
N LEU A 136 2.44 -36.34 -3.91
CA LEU A 136 3.40 -35.58 -4.71
C LEU A 136 4.83 -36.13 -4.56
N GLN A 137 5.23 -36.52 -3.35
CA GLN A 137 6.54 -37.13 -3.10
C GLN A 137 6.65 -38.52 -3.72
N LEU A 138 5.59 -39.32 -3.67
CA LEU A 138 5.57 -40.62 -4.31
C LEU A 138 5.72 -40.47 -5.83
N ALA A 139 4.96 -39.57 -6.44
CA ALA A 139 5.06 -39.29 -7.88
C ALA A 139 6.47 -38.81 -8.28
N GLN A 140 7.12 -37.99 -7.45
CA GLN A 140 8.52 -37.60 -7.65
C GLN A 140 9.47 -38.79 -7.58
N GLN A 141 9.30 -39.68 -6.58
CA GLN A 141 10.12 -40.88 -6.46
C GLN A 141 9.93 -41.85 -7.62
N GLU A 142 8.70 -42.01 -8.11
CA GLU A 142 8.42 -42.83 -9.29
C GLU A 142 9.05 -42.24 -10.55
N TYR A 143 8.99 -40.92 -10.71
CA TYR A 143 9.65 -40.21 -11.81
C TYR A 143 11.17 -40.41 -11.77
N ASP A 144 11.78 -40.21 -10.61
CA ASP A 144 13.23 -40.41 -10.42
C ASP A 144 13.64 -41.88 -10.64
N ARG A 145 12.80 -42.81 -10.21
CA ARG A 145 13.00 -44.25 -10.45
C ARG A 145 12.91 -44.58 -11.93
N ALA A 146 11.91 -44.07 -12.65
CA ALA A 146 11.77 -44.28 -14.08
C ALA A 146 12.96 -43.70 -14.87
N LEU A 147 13.47 -42.53 -14.46
CA LEU A 147 14.70 -41.95 -15.00
C LEU A 147 15.93 -42.84 -14.76
N SER A 148 16.05 -43.41 -13.55
CA SER A 148 17.14 -44.32 -13.20
C SER A 148 17.07 -45.63 -13.98
N GLU A 149 15.87 -46.22 -14.13
CA GLU A 149 15.64 -47.44 -14.91
C GLU A 149 15.87 -47.21 -16.41
N ALA A 150 15.42 -46.08 -16.97
CA ALA A 150 15.71 -45.68 -18.34
C ALA A 150 17.21 -45.43 -18.56
N GLY A 151 17.89 -44.83 -17.59
CA GLY A 151 19.35 -44.66 -17.58
C GLY A 151 20.12 -45.99 -17.51
N GLN A 152 19.57 -47.00 -16.83
CA GLN A 152 20.16 -48.34 -16.72
C GLN A 152 19.82 -49.26 -17.90
N GLN A 153 18.73 -49.03 -18.64
CA GLN A 153 18.38 -49.77 -19.86
C GLN A 153 19.15 -49.27 -21.09
N ALA A 154 19.75 -48.08 -21.04
CA ALA A 154 20.49 -47.47 -22.14
C ALA A 154 21.80 -48.17 -22.61
N PRO A 155 22.47 -49.12 -21.91
CA PRO A 155 23.65 -49.80 -22.44
C PRO A 155 23.38 -51.27 -22.83
N ARG A 156 22.20 -51.62 -23.37
CA ARG A 156 21.95 -52.98 -23.91
C ARG A 156 21.42 -53.02 -25.34
N LEU A 157 21.14 -51.90 -26.00
CA LEU A 157 20.71 -51.88 -27.41
C LEU A 157 21.86 -51.69 -28.42
N PHE A 158 23.12 -51.67 -27.95
CA PHE A 158 24.31 -51.60 -28.82
C PHE A 158 25.35 -52.67 -28.39
N SER A 159 24.94 -53.93 -28.37
CA SER A 159 25.87 -55.07 -28.25
C SER A 159 25.21 -56.35 -28.77
N SER A 160 25.12 -56.48 -30.09
CA SER A 160 25.50 -57.69 -30.82
C SER A 160 25.56 -57.41 -32.32
#